data_AF-A0A9X8DZC9-F1
#
_entry.id   AF-A0A9X8DZC9-F1
#
_cell.length_a   1.000
_cell.length_b   1.000
_cell.length_c   1.000
_cell.angle_alpha   90.00
_cell.angle_beta   90.00
_cell.angle_gamma   90.00
#
_symmetry.space_group_name_H-M   'P 1'
#
loop_
_entity.id
_entity.type
_entity.pdbx_description
1 polymer ?
#
loop_
_entity_poly.entity_id
_entity_poly.type
_entity_poly.pdbx_seq_one_letter_code
_entity_poly.pdbx_strand_id
1 'polypeptide(L)'
;MANPSGDGTPSWRPLVHRQFARVMGQLYRESYPFDFLFYFPNMSSKWIALRELHPLWRDVWKQWSAIPMSKRVETPPTFDMVMNMPLWLTSYEPMHYGRLKYSACLASAPNIRRWCLQGASNGLRSLKDFLNTDGSWPTQAMFISRMSQGNPAARVRLNAARGRMEFTAIERAVPIYLHLTRVYEQVRGLFNLRAGA
;
A
#
# COMPACT_ATOMS: atom_id res chain seq x y z
N MET A 1 -2.34 25.48 41.66
CA MET A 1 -2.20 25.38 40.19
C MET A 1 -2.48 23.94 39.82
N ALA A 2 -3.60 23.68 39.15
CA ALA A 2 -3.98 22.32 38.76
C ALA A 2 -3.11 21.85 37.58
N ASN A 3 -2.39 20.74 37.75
CA ASN A 3 -1.75 20.03 36.64
C ASN A 3 -2.85 19.53 35.70
N PRO A 4 -2.81 19.84 34.39
CA PRO A 4 -3.71 19.19 33.46
C PRO A 4 -3.27 17.73 33.35
N SER A 5 -4.11 16.84 33.85
CA SER A 5 -4.06 15.40 33.63
C SER A 5 -4.14 15.12 32.13
N GLY A 6 -2.99 15.09 31.45
CA GLY A 6 -2.89 14.72 30.04
C GLY A 6 -2.47 13.26 29.92
N ASP A 7 -3.41 12.30 29.96
CA ASP A 7 -3.39 10.90 29.48
C ASP A 7 -2.08 10.07 29.47
N GLY A 8 -1.03 10.45 30.22
CA GLY A 8 0.30 9.83 30.18
C GLY A 8 0.97 9.83 28.79
N THR A 9 0.38 10.51 27.79
CA THR A 9 0.89 10.44 26.42
C THR A 9 2.04 11.42 26.25
N PRO A 10 3.24 10.96 25.83
CA PRO A 10 4.37 11.85 25.67
C PRO A 10 4.07 12.95 24.65
N SER A 11 4.45 14.20 24.97
CA SER A 11 4.19 15.39 24.15
C SER A 11 4.76 15.30 22.73
N TRP A 12 5.80 14.48 22.52
CA TRP A 12 6.40 14.25 21.21
C TRP A 12 5.59 13.31 20.31
N ARG A 13 4.72 12.44 20.86
CA ARG A 13 4.02 11.39 20.09
C ARG A 13 3.18 11.95 18.94
N PRO A 14 2.36 13.00 19.11
CA PRO A 14 1.60 13.58 18.01
C PRO A 14 2.49 14.16 16.90
N LEU A 15 3.67 14.69 17.24
CA LEU A 15 4.62 15.24 16.28
C LEU A 15 5.18 14.13 15.38
N VAL A 16 5.52 12.97 15.95
CA VAL A 16 6.01 11.81 15.21
C VAL A 16 4.96 11.29 14.24
N HIS A 17 3.73 11.11 14.73
CA HIS A 17 2.62 10.67 13.88
C HIS A 17 2.40 11.63 12.70
N ARG A 18 2.41 12.94 12.94
CA ARG A 18 2.27 13.96 11.87
C ARG A 18 3.40 13.91 10.86
N GLN A 19 4.65 13.73 11.31
CA GLN A 19 5.80 13.61 10.39
C GLN A 19 5.67 12.36 9.52
N PHE A 20 5.37 11.21 10.10
CA PHE A 20 5.19 9.98 9.31
C PHE A 20 3.97 10.05 8.38
N ALA A 21 2.86 10.65 8.81
CA ALA A 21 1.71 10.90 7.95
C ALA A 21 2.08 11.74 6.73
N ARG A 22 2.84 12.84 6.93
CA ARG A 22 3.33 13.68 5.84
C ARG A 22 4.28 12.93 4.89
N VAL A 23 5.19 12.11 5.44
CA VAL A 23 6.16 11.33 4.67
C VAL A 23 5.47 10.26 3.82
N MET A 24 4.46 9.60 4.38
CA MET A 24 3.67 8.56 3.70
C MET A 24 2.71 9.14 2.66
N GLY A 25 2.18 10.34 2.91
CA GLY A 25 1.24 11.02 2.01
C GLY A 25 0.05 10.12 1.70
N GLN A 26 -0.13 9.79 0.41
CA GLN A 26 -1.24 8.97 -0.08
C GLN A 26 -1.22 7.51 0.40
N LEU A 27 -0.11 7.04 0.97
CA LEU A 27 0.01 5.71 1.58
C LEU A 27 -0.37 5.70 3.06
N TYR A 28 -0.57 6.85 3.71
CA TYR A 28 -0.89 6.90 5.13
C TYR A 28 -2.30 6.33 5.40
N ARG A 29 -2.44 5.53 6.47
CA ARG A 29 -3.73 5.03 6.97
C ARG A 29 -3.90 5.47 8.42
N GLU A 30 -4.99 6.17 8.72
CA GLU A 30 -5.30 6.56 10.11
C GLU A 30 -5.56 5.35 11.00
N SER A 31 -6.20 4.31 10.46
CA SER A 31 -6.44 3.04 11.15
C SER A 31 -5.18 2.18 11.33
N TYR A 32 -4.13 2.41 10.53
CA TYR A 32 -2.86 1.70 10.59
C TYR A 32 -1.68 2.68 10.55
N PRO A 33 -1.50 3.52 11.60
CA PRO A 33 -0.55 4.62 11.57
C PRO A 33 0.92 4.17 11.53
N PHE A 34 1.18 2.88 11.77
CA PHE A 34 2.52 2.28 11.84
C PHE A 34 2.88 1.42 10.63
N ASP A 35 2.12 1.48 9.53
CA ASP A 35 2.43 0.76 8.29
C ASP A 35 3.86 0.96 7.77
N PHE A 36 4.42 2.14 8.03
CA PHE A 36 5.78 2.47 7.64
C PHE A 36 6.83 1.51 8.23
N LEU A 37 6.54 0.82 9.33
CA LEU A 37 7.41 -0.19 9.92
C LEU A 37 7.62 -1.40 9.00
N PHE A 38 6.69 -1.63 8.06
CA PHE A 38 6.80 -2.65 7.03
C PHE A 38 7.53 -2.15 5.78
N TYR A 39 7.95 -0.89 5.70
CA TYR A 39 8.60 -0.34 4.51
C TYR A 39 10.11 -0.19 4.70
N PHE A 40 10.84 -0.22 3.58
CA PHE A 40 12.23 0.19 3.56
C PHE A 40 12.33 1.72 3.29
N PRO A 41 13.00 2.52 4.15
CA PRO A 41 13.15 3.95 3.97
C PRO A 41 14.14 4.26 2.84
N ASN A 42 13.64 4.24 1.60
CA ASN A 42 14.45 4.51 0.41
C ASN A 42 14.43 6.01 0.05
N MET A 43 15.59 6.67 0.13
CA MET A 43 15.79 8.08 -0.25
C MET A 43 15.47 8.38 -1.71
N SER A 44 15.61 7.40 -2.59
CA SER A 44 15.30 7.54 -4.02
C SER A 44 13.83 7.26 -4.34
N SER A 45 13.03 6.85 -3.35
CA SER A 45 11.61 6.56 -3.55
C SER A 45 10.89 7.81 -4.04
N LYS A 46 10.07 7.62 -5.07
CA LYS A 46 9.13 8.64 -5.56
C LYS A 46 7.71 8.44 -5.01
N TRP A 47 7.55 7.51 -4.08
CA TRP A 47 6.28 7.16 -3.43
C TRP A 47 6.14 7.78 -2.04
N ILE A 48 7.26 8.04 -1.35
CA ILE A 48 7.30 8.66 -0.01
C ILE A 48 8.21 9.89 -0.02
N ALA A 49 7.88 10.88 0.78
CA ALA A 49 8.63 12.13 0.89
C ALA A 49 9.62 12.06 2.07
N LEU A 50 10.59 11.14 2.02
CA LEU A 50 11.49 10.85 3.15
C LEU A 50 12.29 12.08 3.64
N ARG A 51 12.48 13.07 2.77
CA ARG A 51 13.11 14.37 3.11
C ARG A 51 12.33 15.18 4.16
N GLU A 52 11.02 14.95 4.30
CA GLU A 52 10.15 15.63 5.27
C GLU A 52 10.28 15.03 6.67
N LEU A 53 10.96 13.88 6.80
CA LEU A 53 11.16 13.21 8.08
C LEU A 53 12.40 13.80 8.79
N HIS A 54 12.26 14.11 10.07
CA HIS A 54 13.40 14.57 10.88
C HIS A 54 14.55 13.55 10.84
N PRO A 55 15.83 13.98 10.75
CA PRO A 55 16.99 13.08 10.65
C PRO A 55 17.01 11.96 11.70
N LEU A 56 16.73 12.29 12.96
CA LEU A 56 16.61 11.31 14.05
C LEU A 56 15.65 10.16 13.70
N TRP A 57 14.44 10.48 13.23
CA TRP A 57 13.43 9.46 12.90
C TRP A 57 13.78 8.68 11.63
N ARG A 58 14.51 9.30 10.70
CA ARG A 58 15.07 8.60 9.54
C ARG A 58 16.08 7.54 9.97
N ASP A 59 16.95 7.87 10.91
CA ASP A 59 17.95 6.93 11.42
C ASP A 59 17.29 5.79 12.20
N VAL A 60 16.35 6.10 13.10
CA VAL A 60 15.55 5.09 13.82
C VAL A 60 14.86 4.15 12.83
N TRP A 61 14.18 4.69 11.81
CA TRP A 61 13.49 3.86 10.83
C TRP A 61 14.46 3.04 9.96
N LYS A 62 15.62 3.60 9.60
CA LYS A 62 16.67 2.85 8.88
C LYS A 62 17.16 1.67 9.71
N GLN A 63 17.46 1.88 11.00
CA GLN A 63 17.88 0.80 11.90
C GLN A 63 16.78 -0.26 12.07
N TRP A 64 15.54 0.16 12.30
CA TRP A 64 14.39 -0.74 12.33
C TRP A 64 14.29 -1.58 11.04
N SER A 65 14.44 -0.94 9.89
CA SER A 65 14.35 -1.59 8.58
C SER A 65 15.50 -2.56 8.26
N ALA A 66 16.58 -2.56 9.05
CA ALA A 66 17.69 -3.50 8.92
C ALA A 66 17.45 -4.81 9.70
N ILE A 67 16.55 -4.80 10.70
CA ILE A 67 16.21 -5.99 11.48
C ILE A 67 15.46 -6.98 10.58
N PRO A 68 15.81 -8.28 10.49
CA PRO A 68 15.04 -9.24 9.71
C PRO A 68 13.57 -9.29 10.10
N MET A 69 12.67 -9.49 9.13
CA MET A 69 11.22 -9.44 9.38
C MET A 69 10.77 -10.47 10.43
N SER A 70 11.40 -11.65 10.45
CA SER A 70 11.19 -12.70 11.46
C SER A 70 11.51 -12.27 12.90
N LYS A 71 12.30 -11.20 13.08
CA LYS A 71 12.61 -10.62 14.40
C LYS A 71 11.75 -9.39 14.73
N ARG A 72 11.07 -8.80 13.74
CA ARG A 72 10.12 -7.68 13.95
C ARG A 72 8.73 -8.18 14.32
N VAL A 73 8.39 -9.37 13.82
CA VAL A 73 7.08 -9.99 13.98
C VAL A 73 7.26 -11.22 14.87
N GLU A 74 7.07 -11.03 16.19
CA GLU A 74 7.31 -12.07 17.20
C GLU A 74 6.35 -13.26 17.05
N THR A 75 5.09 -12.99 16.73
CA THR A 75 4.08 -14.02 16.44
C THR A 75 3.79 -14.05 14.94
N PRO A 76 3.83 -15.22 14.28
CA PRO A 76 3.43 -15.34 12.89
C PRO A 76 2.06 -14.70 12.65
N PRO A 77 1.93 -13.77 11.68
CA PRO A 77 0.69 -13.05 11.48
C PRO A 77 -0.38 -14.00 10.93
N THR A 78 -1.64 -13.79 11.32
CA THR A 78 -2.77 -14.52 10.76
C THR A 78 -3.03 -14.08 9.31
N PHE A 79 -3.84 -14.86 8.57
CA PHE A 79 -4.24 -14.47 7.21
C PHE A 79 -4.88 -13.07 7.16
N ASP A 80 -5.81 -12.77 8.08
CA ASP A 80 -6.44 -11.45 8.13
C ASP A 80 -5.42 -10.34 8.42
N MET A 81 -4.45 -10.57 9.32
CA MET A 81 -3.37 -9.61 9.55
C MET A 81 -2.57 -9.33 8.28
N VAL A 82 -2.15 -10.38 7.54
CA VAL A 82 -1.41 -10.21 6.27
C VAL A 82 -2.26 -9.51 5.20
N MET A 83 -3.54 -9.83 5.10
CA MET A 83 -4.44 -9.17 4.15
C MET A 83 -4.59 -7.67 4.41
N ASN A 84 -4.48 -7.24 5.68
CA ASN A 84 -4.50 -5.83 6.07
C ASN A 84 -3.12 -5.15 6.06
N MET A 85 -2.03 -5.89 5.88
CA MET A 85 -0.69 -5.30 5.79
C MET A 85 -0.59 -4.35 4.60
N PRO A 86 0.24 -3.30 4.70
CA PRO A 86 0.39 -2.38 3.62
C PRO A 86 1.04 -3.07 2.41
N LEU A 87 0.60 -2.74 1.20
CA LEU A 87 0.93 -3.49 -0.02
C LEU A 87 2.10 -2.88 -0.81
N TRP A 88 2.00 -1.59 -1.14
CA TRP A 88 2.76 -1.01 -2.25
C TRP A 88 4.29 -1.02 -2.04
N LEU A 89 4.75 -0.77 -0.82
CA LEU A 89 6.16 -0.65 -0.46
C LEU A 89 6.60 -1.70 0.58
N THR A 90 5.82 -2.76 0.75
CA THR A 90 6.05 -3.74 1.81
C THR A 90 7.40 -4.45 1.69
N SER A 91 8.04 -4.65 2.82
CA SER A 91 9.22 -5.51 3.01
C SER A 91 8.84 -6.86 3.61
N TYR A 92 7.54 -7.12 3.80
CA TYR A 92 7.05 -8.43 4.23
C TYR A 92 7.18 -9.43 3.08
N GLU A 93 8.17 -10.30 3.18
CA GLU A 93 8.58 -11.25 2.12
C GLU A 93 7.45 -12.12 1.58
N PRO A 94 6.49 -12.62 2.40
CA PRO A 94 5.33 -13.35 1.88
C PRO A 94 4.45 -12.59 0.90
N MET A 95 4.56 -11.26 0.83
CA MET A 95 3.86 -10.42 -0.15
C MET A 95 4.73 -10.05 -1.37
N HIS A 96 5.93 -10.63 -1.49
CA HIS A 96 6.80 -10.46 -2.66
C HIS A 96 6.57 -11.58 -3.65
N TYR A 97 6.44 -11.25 -4.94
CA TYR A 97 6.24 -12.25 -5.99
C TYR A 97 7.23 -12.08 -7.13
N GLY A 98 7.94 -13.16 -7.44
CA GLY A 98 8.97 -13.19 -8.49
C GLY A 98 10.19 -12.35 -8.13
N ARG A 99 10.75 -11.64 -9.12
CA ARG A 99 11.97 -10.81 -8.93
C ARG A 99 11.70 -9.44 -8.31
N LEU A 100 10.44 -9.07 -8.12
CA LEU A 100 10.05 -7.74 -7.65
C LEU A 100 10.05 -7.72 -6.13
N LYS A 101 10.80 -6.76 -5.56
CA LYS A 101 10.89 -6.57 -4.10
C LYS A 101 9.62 -5.99 -3.48
N TYR A 102 8.75 -5.35 -4.25
CA TYR A 102 7.45 -4.82 -3.83
C TYR A 102 6.65 -4.35 -5.05
N SER A 103 5.33 -4.22 -4.92
CA SER A 103 4.44 -3.94 -6.06
C SER A 103 4.69 -2.58 -6.71
N ALA A 104 5.12 -1.58 -5.93
CA ALA A 104 5.48 -0.26 -6.46
C ALA A 104 6.63 -0.28 -7.47
N CYS A 105 7.46 -1.33 -7.53
CA CYS A 105 8.51 -1.49 -8.55
C CYS A 105 7.93 -1.52 -9.98
N LEU A 106 6.68 -1.96 -10.15
CA LEU A 106 6.01 -1.94 -11.45
C LEU A 106 5.61 -0.54 -11.91
N ALA A 107 5.55 0.43 -11.00
CA ALA A 107 5.20 1.80 -11.32
C ALA A 107 6.46 2.68 -11.50
N SER A 108 7.37 2.26 -12.38
CA SER A 108 8.63 2.96 -12.62
C SER A 108 8.45 4.29 -13.36
N ALA A 109 7.48 4.36 -14.28
CA ALA A 109 7.21 5.56 -15.08
C ALA A 109 6.30 6.57 -14.35
N PRO A 110 6.43 7.89 -14.60
CA PRO A 110 5.70 8.92 -13.86
C PRO A 110 4.17 8.86 -13.97
N ASN A 111 3.63 8.45 -15.12
CA ASN A 111 2.19 8.32 -15.35
C ASN A 111 1.60 7.17 -14.52
N ILE A 112 2.16 5.97 -14.63
CA ILE A 112 1.67 4.81 -13.90
C ILE A 112 1.89 4.95 -12.39
N ARG A 113 2.98 5.60 -11.97
CA ARG A 113 3.23 5.89 -10.55
C ARG A 113 2.15 6.80 -9.96
N ARG A 114 1.82 7.90 -10.66
CA ARG A 114 0.73 8.79 -10.24
C ARG A 114 -0.61 8.05 -10.20
N TRP A 115 -0.86 7.20 -11.19
CA TRP A 115 -2.07 6.38 -11.21
C TRP A 115 -2.16 5.46 -9.99
N CYS A 116 -1.09 4.72 -9.67
CA CYS A 116 -1.08 3.83 -8.51
C CYS A 116 -1.17 4.56 -7.17
N LEU A 117 -0.45 5.67 -7.03
CA LEU A 117 -0.45 6.51 -5.82
C LEU A 117 -1.86 7.07 -5.54
N GLN A 118 -2.56 7.51 -6.58
CA GLN A 118 -3.94 7.95 -6.47
C GLN A 118 -4.92 6.78 -6.20
N GLY A 119 -4.69 5.61 -6.80
CA GLY A 119 -5.41 4.40 -6.44
C GLY A 119 -5.25 4.05 -4.96
N ALA A 120 -4.03 4.18 -4.42
CA ALA A 120 -3.78 4.04 -2.99
C ALA A 120 -4.53 5.10 -2.16
N SER A 121 -4.61 6.36 -2.61
CA SER A 121 -5.41 7.36 -1.92
C SER A 121 -6.91 7.06 -1.92
N ASN A 122 -7.42 6.29 -2.91
CA ASN A 122 -8.79 5.77 -2.93
C ASN A 122 -9.04 4.65 -1.90
N GLY A 123 -8.06 4.36 -1.04
CA GLY A 123 -8.15 3.35 -0.01
C GLY A 123 -7.56 2.00 -0.41
N LEU A 124 -7.02 1.86 -1.63
CA LEU A 124 -6.44 0.59 -2.11
C LEU A 124 -4.99 0.44 -1.63
N ARG A 125 -4.79 0.22 -0.33
CA ARG A 125 -3.47 0.25 0.33
C ARG A 125 -3.00 -1.11 0.82
N SER A 126 -3.91 -2.08 0.95
CA SER A 126 -3.67 -3.48 1.34
C SER A 126 -4.35 -4.44 0.37
N LEU A 127 -4.09 -5.75 0.50
CA LEU A 127 -4.75 -6.76 -0.34
C LEU A 127 -6.26 -6.83 -0.03
N LYS A 128 -6.65 -6.64 1.23
CA LYS A 128 -8.05 -6.67 1.66
C LYS A 128 -8.90 -5.62 0.95
N ASP A 129 -8.33 -4.44 0.72
CA ASP A 129 -9.01 -3.31 0.08
C ASP A 129 -9.42 -3.61 -1.38
N PHE A 130 -8.80 -4.61 -2.01
CA PHE A 130 -9.16 -5.05 -3.35
C PHE A 130 -10.30 -6.05 -3.38
N LEU A 131 -10.60 -6.74 -2.27
CA LEU A 131 -11.67 -7.73 -2.26
C LEU A 131 -13.02 -7.09 -2.57
N ASN A 132 -13.88 -7.89 -3.18
CA ASN A 132 -15.28 -7.57 -3.35
C ASN A 132 -16.01 -7.72 -2.01
N THR A 133 -17.25 -7.23 -1.94
CA THR A 133 -18.09 -7.35 -0.74
C THR A 133 -18.40 -8.79 -0.37
N ASP A 134 -18.37 -9.70 -1.35
CA ASP A 134 -18.50 -11.15 -1.17
C ASP A 134 -17.17 -11.85 -0.82
N GLY A 135 -16.08 -11.09 -0.66
CA GLY A 135 -14.74 -11.61 -0.37
C GLY A 135 -13.99 -12.17 -1.58
N SER A 136 -14.55 -12.09 -2.80
CA SER A 136 -13.86 -12.54 -4.01
C SER A 136 -12.80 -11.54 -4.49
N TRP A 137 -11.77 -12.03 -5.19
CA TRP A 137 -10.77 -11.18 -5.83
C TRP A 137 -11.39 -10.45 -7.04
N PRO A 138 -11.12 -9.15 -7.25
CA PRO A 138 -11.79 -8.37 -8.29
C PRO A 138 -11.34 -8.81 -9.68
N THR A 139 -12.23 -8.65 -10.66
CA THR A 139 -11.81 -8.81 -12.07
C THR A 139 -10.87 -7.68 -12.48
N GLN A 140 -10.12 -7.88 -13.57
CA GLN A 140 -9.23 -6.84 -14.12
C GLN A 140 -9.96 -5.51 -14.39
N ALA A 141 -11.19 -5.56 -14.91
CA ALA A 141 -11.98 -4.37 -15.20
C ALA A 141 -12.36 -3.62 -13.91
N MET A 142 -12.77 -4.35 -12.87
CA MET A 142 -13.09 -3.77 -11.56
C MET A 142 -11.85 -3.16 -10.91
N PHE A 143 -10.71 -3.84 -10.96
CA PHE A 143 -9.44 -3.32 -10.48
C PHE A 143 -9.07 -1.98 -11.15
N ILE A 144 -9.10 -1.93 -12.50
CA ILE A 144 -8.77 -0.72 -13.24
C ILE A 144 -9.75 0.41 -12.90
N SER A 145 -11.04 0.10 -12.79
CA SER A 145 -12.08 1.07 -12.43
C SER A 145 -11.82 1.69 -11.04
N ARG A 146 -11.60 0.86 -10.01
CA ARG A 146 -11.34 1.32 -8.63
C ARG A 146 -10.06 2.16 -8.53
N MET A 147 -8.99 1.75 -9.20
CA MET A 147 -7.72 2.48 -9.24
C MET A 147 -7.81 3.81 -10.02
N SER A 148 -8.78 3.91 -10.94
CA SER A 148 -8.99 5.10 -11.79
C SER A 148 -10.09 6.05 -11.26
N GLN A 149 -10.83 5.64 -10.24
CA GLN A 149 -11.86 6.47 -9.63
C GLN A 149 -11.26 7.77 -9.08
N GLY A 150 -11.87 8.92 -9.41
CA GLY A 150 -11.38 10.22 -8.95
C GLY A 150 -9.92 10.53 -9.33
N ASN A 151 -9.36 9.83 -10.33
CA ASN A 151 -7.96 9.90 -10.67
C ASN A 151 -7.72 10.89 -11.82
N PRO A 152 -7.07 12.05 -11.60
CA PRO A 152 -6.85 13.03 -12.66
C PRO A 152 -5.94 12.50 -13.78
N ALA A 153 -5.15 11.45 -13.51
CA ALA A 153 -4.31 10.80 -14.50
C ALA A 153 -5.07 9.76 -15.35
N ALA A 154 -6.27 9.34 -14.91
CA ALA A 154 -7.12 8.46 -15.70
C ALA A 154 -7.76 9.26 -16.83
N ARG A 155 -7.41 8.92 -18.06
CA ARG A 155 -8.06 9.49 -19.25
C ARG A 155 -9.30 8.66 -19.57
N VAL A 156 -10.35 9.32 -20.03
CA VAL A 156 -11.58 8.66 -20.51
C VAL A 156 -11.62 8.82 -22.03
N ARG A 157 -12.03 7.76 -22.73
CA ARG A 157 -12.30 7.77 -24.16
C ARG A 157 -13.76 7.40 -24.40
N LEU A 158 -14.37 8.01 -25.39
CA LEU A 158 -15.67 7.56 -25.88
C LEU A 158 -15.44 6.32 -26.75
N ASN A 159 -15.96 5.17 -26.34
CA ASN A 159 -15.93 3.98 -27.18
C ASN A 159 -17.05 4.10 -28.21
N ALA A 160 -16.71 4.53 -29.43
CA ALA A 160 -17.66 4.75 -30.52
C ALA A 160 -18.48 3.49 -30.88
N ALA A 161 -17.92 2.29 -30.70
CA ALA A 161 -18.61 1.03 -30.98
C ALA A 161 -19.63 0.65 -29.90
N ARG A 162 -19.47 1.14 -28.66
CA ARG A 162 -20.34 0.81 -27.51
C ARG A 162 -21.20 1.97 -27.03
N GLY A 163 -21.01 3.17 -27.57
CA GLY A 163 -21.72 4.38 -27.17
C GLY A 163 -21.53 4.73 -25.68
N ARG A 164 -20.43 4.29 -25.06
CA ARG A 164 -20.16 4.47 -23.62
C ARG A 164 -18.79 5.07 -23.39
N MET A 165 -18.70 5.89 -22.35
CA MET A 165 -17.42 6.39 -21.83
C MET A 165 -16.68 5.24 -21.13
N GLU A 166 -15.45 4.97 -21.55
CA GLU A 166 -14.58 3.96 -20.96
C GLU A 166 -13.25 4.61 -20.56
N PHE A 167 -12.57 4.08 -19.54
CA PHE A 167 -11.20 4.53 -19.26
C PHE A 167 -10.29 4.16 -20.44
N THR A 168 -9.48 5.12 -20.87
CA THR A 168 -8.36 4.89 -21.80
C THR A 168 -7.41 3.90 -21.15
N ALA A 169 -6.89 2.96 -21.94
CA ALA A 169 -5.93 1.97 -21.46
C ALA A 169 -4.73 2.68 -20.82
N ILE A 170 -4.55 2.46 -19.52
CA ILE A 170 -3.36 2.93 -18.81
C ILE A 170 -2.29 1.88 -19.04
N GLU A 171 -1.26 2.27 -19.80
CA GLU A 171 -0.11 1.41 -20.05
C GLU A 171 0.41 0.82 -18.74
N ARG A 172 0.59 -0.51 -18.72
CA ARG A 172 1.05 -1.30 -17.57
C ARG A 172 0.06 -1.53 -16.42
N ALA A 173 -1.19 -1.06 -16.51
CA ALA A 173 -2.22 -1.39 -15.51
C ALA A 173 -2.48 -2.90 -15.41
N VAL A 174 -2.49 -3.61 -16.55
CA VAL A 174 -2.68 -5.07 -16.60
C VAL A 174 -1.54 -5.83 -15.91
N PRO A 175 -0.25 -5.58 -16.22
CA PRO A 175 0.87 -6.16 -15.45
C PRO A 175 0.77 -5.97 -13.93
N ILE A 176 0.30 -4.80 -13.46
CA ILE A 176 0.11 -4.55 -12.03
C ILE A 176 -1.01 -5.42 -11.47
N TYR A 177 -2.16 -5.47 -12.14
CA TYR A 177 -3.27 -6.35 -11.75
C TYR A 177 -2.82 -7.81 -11.65
N LEU A 178 -2.13 -8.32 -12.67
CA LEU A 178 -1.63 -9.69 -12.69
C LEU A 178 -0.64 -9.95 -11.55
N HIS A 179 0.27 -9.00 -11.29
CA HIS A 179 1.21 -9.12 -10.18
C HIS A 179 0.50 -9.16 -8.82
N LEU A 180 -0.44 -8.25 -8.57
CA LEU A 180 -1.20 -8.22 -7.31
C LEU A 180 -2.05 -9.47 -7.12
N THR A 181 -2.62 -10.01 -8.21
CA THR A 181 -3.33 -11.29 -8.19
C THR A 181 -2.39 -12.43 -7.78
N ARG A 182 -1.15 -12.46 -8.29
CA ARG A 182 -0.17 -13.47 -7.88
C ARG A 182 0.26 -13.33 -6.42
N VAL A 183 0.44 -12.10 -5.94
CA VAL A 183 0.71 -11.82 -4.51
C VAL A 183 -0.44 -12.32 -3.64
N TYR A 184 -1.69 -12.04 -4.03
CA TYR A 184 -2.87 -12.53 -3.32
C TYR A 184 -2.94 -14.06 -3.27
N GLU A 185 -2.78 -14.74 -4.41
CA GLU A 185 -2.80 -16.20 -4.45
C GLU A 185 -1.65 -16.82 -3.66
N GLN A 186 -0.46 -16.19 -3.64
CA GLN A 186 0.65 -16.62 -2.81
C GLN A 186 0.30 -16.54 -1.32
N VAL A 187 -0.26 -15.41 -0.87
CA VAL A 187 -0.71 -15.25 0.52
C VAL A 187 -1.76 -16.29 0.86
N ARG A 188 -2.76 -16.52 -0.01
CA ARG A 188 -3.77 -17.57 0.22
C ARG A 188 -3.17 -18.96 0.33
N GLY A 189 -2.22 -19.29 -0.54
CA GLY A 189 -1.52 -20.57 -0.53
C GLY A 189 -0.75 -20.79 0.77
N LEU A 190 -0.08 -19.76 1.30
CA LEU A 190 0.65 -19.84 2.58
C LEU A 190 -0.25 -20.17 3.77
N PHE A 191 -1.51 -19.72 3.75
CA PHE A 191 -2.48 -19.98 4.81
C PHE A 191 -3.45 -21.13 4.49
N ASN A 192 -3.18 -21.92 3.44
CA ASN A 192 -3.99 -23.08 3.02
C ASN A 192 -5.48 -22.79 2.81
N LEU A 193 -5.85 -21.55 2.46
CA LEU A 193 -7.25 -21.18 2.20
C LEU A 193 -7.68 -21.67 0.81
N ARG A 194 -8.31 -22.84 0.75
CA ARG A 194 -8.92 -23.37 -0.49
C ARG A 194 -9.95 -22.39 -1.05
N ALA A 195 -10.04 -22.31 -2.38
CA ALA A 195 -11.14 -21.61 -3.05
C ALA A 195 -12.41 -22.47 -2.95
N GLY A 196 -13.41 -21.99 -2.20
CA GLY A 196 -14.73 -22.62 -2.09
C GLY A 196 -14.84 -23.63 -0.96
N ALA A 197 -15.43 -23.20 0.15
CA ALA A 197 -16.32 -23.99 0.99
C ALA A 197 -17.65 -23.21 1.07
#